data_AF-A0A960ZGZ6-F1
#
_entry.id   AF-A0A960ZGZ6-F1
#
_cell.length_a   1.000
_cell.length_b   1.000
_cell.length_c   1.000
_cell.angle_alpha   90.00
_cell.angle_beta   90.00
_cell.angle_gamma   90.00
#
_symmetry.space_group_name_H-M   'P 1'
#
loop_
_entity.id
_entity.type
_entity.pdbx_description
1 polymer ?
#
loop_
_entity_poly.entity_id
_entity_poly.type
_entity_poly.pdbx_seq_one_letter_code
_entity_poly.pdbx_strand_id
1 'polypeptide(L)'
;MQKIKAFINTQREKFKDKTYVFRFFVSILALDIVAFMLLAGVNPLQLLNPVQFLFSHNLDTRPSLSLYFPASILSEDLEKEDAENLQLTKISQRVEQTNDEKLPEDEKAKQNARLILLELVSGPTDLKARRFLPRVFPVRKLWLVEAVLYVDLNPELMAKLNDRQKTLAEEAIRRSITENISAIKDVQLVLSAG
;
A
#
# COMPACT_ATOMS: atom_id res chain seq x y z
N MET A 1 28.77 49.01 13.56
CA MET A 1 28.18 48.58 14.86
C MET A 1 26.92 49.35 15.27
N GLN A 2 26.83 50.68 15.15
CA GLN A 2 25.63 51.45 15.57
C GLN A 2 24.34 51.06 14.84
N LYS A 3 24.38 50.79 13.53
CA LYS A 3 23.20 50.38 12.74
C LYS A 3 22.57 49.06 13.21
N ILE A 4 23.40 48.12 13.68
CA ILE A 4 22.94 46.81 14.18
C ILE A 4 22.24 46.98 15.53
N LYS A 5 22.78 47.81 16.43
CA LYS A 5 22.14 48.13 17.72
C LYS A 5 20.80 48.83 17.54
N ALA A 6 20.72 49.78 16.59
CA ALA A 6 19.47 50.45 16.25
C ALA A 6 18.42 49.45 15.74
N PHE A 7 18.79 48.57 14.80
CA PHE A 7 17.91 47.52 14.29
C PHE A 7 17.40 46.58 15.39
N ILE A 8 18.28 46.11 16.28
CA ILE A 8 17.91 45.23 17.39
C ILE A 8 16.91 45.93 18.34
N ASN A 9 17.14 47.21 18.67
CA ASN A 9 16.22 47.96 19.52
C ASN A 9 14.86 48.20 18.84
N THR A 10 14.83 48.48 17.54
CA THR A 10 13.57 48.63 16.79
C THR A 10 12.78 47.33 16.73
N GLN A 11 13.45 46.17 16.58
CA GLN A 11 12.76 44.88 16.65
C GLN A 11 12.24 44.61 18.07
N ARG A 12 13.02 44.91 19.11
CA ARG A 12 12.62 44.74 20.51
C ARG A 12 11.37 45.54 20.88
N GLU A 13 11.24 46.75 20.36
CA GLU A 13 10.04 47.59 20.49
C GLU A 13 8.82 46.94 19.82
N LYS A 14 8.98 46.40 18.60
CA LYS A 14 7.91 45.70 17.89
C LYS A 14 7.45 44.43 18.61
N PHE A 15 8.34 43.70 19.26
CA PHE A 15 8.01 42.51 20.06
C PHE A 15 7.27 42.82 21.38
N LYS A 16 7.10 44.08 21.78
CA LYS A 16 6.21 44.46 22.90
C LYS A 16 4.73 44.45 22.49
N ASP A 17 4.45 44.63 21.19
CA ASP A 17 3.09 44.58 20.66
C ASP A 17 2.64 43.12 20.54
N LYS A 18 1.61 42.75 21.32
CA LYS A 18 1.04 41.40 21.33
C LYS A 18 0.55 40.96 19.95
N THR A 19 0.05 41.90 19.13
CA THR A 19 -0.42 41.61 17.78
C THR A 19 0.75 41.28 16.85
N TYR A 20 1.89 41.94 17.02
CA TYR A 20 3.10 41.64 16.25
C TYR A 20 3.66 40.26 16.61
N VAL A 21 3.71 39.93 17.90
CA VAL A 21 4.14 38.60 18.38
C VAL A 21 3.23 37.50 17.82
N PHE A 22 1.91 37.71 17.85
CA PHE A 22 0.96 36.76 17.30
C PHE A 22 1.16 36.55 15.79
N ARG A 23 1.28 37.63 15.00
CA ARG A 23 1.54 37.55 13.55
C ARG A 23 2.85 36.84 13.25
N PHE A 24 3.89 37.09 14.04
CA PHE A 24 5.19 36.44 13.89
C PHE A 24 5.08 34.92 14.17
N PHE A 25 4.39 34.54 15.24
CA PHE A 25 4.13 33.14 15.58
C PHE A 25 3.33 32.42 14.48
N VAL A 26 2.25 33.03 14.00
CA VAL A 26 1.44 32.47 12.90
C VAL A 26 2.27 32.32 11.62
N SER A 27 3.18 33.25 11.34
CA SER A 27 4.06 33.18 10.16
C SER A 27 5.04 32.01 10.25
N ILE A 28 5.61 31.76 11.44
CA ILE A 28 6.47 30.60 11.67
C ILE A 28 5.68 29.30 11.50
N LEU A 29 4.48 29.24 12.10
CA LEU A 29 3.61 28.07 11.99
C LEU A 29 3.21 27.78 10.54
N ALA A 30 2.85 28.82 9.78
CA ALA A 30 2.53 28.68 8.37
C ALA A 30 3.73 28.17 7.55
N LEU A 31 4.93 28.66 7.87
CA LEU A 31 6.15 28.22 7.19
C LEU A 31 6.51 26.76 7.51
N ASP A 32 6.27 26.32 8.75
CA ASP A 32 6.47 24.93 9.19
C ASP A 32 5.48 23.97 8.50
N ILE A 33 4.20 24.37 8.40
CA ILE A 33 3.19 23.62 7.65
C ILE A 33 3.57 23.49 6.18
N VAL A 34 4.03 24.59 5.56
CA VAL A 34 4.48 24.58 4.16
C VAL A 34 5.71 23.67 3.98
N ALA A 35 6.67 23.73 4.90
CA ALA A 35 7.85 22.86 4.87
C ALA A 35 7.46 21.39 4.99
N PHE A 36 6.55 21.05 5.89
CA PHE A 36 6.00 19.70 6.03
C PHE A 36 5.28 19.23 4.75
N MET A 37 4.46 20.08 4.13
CA MET A 37 3.78 19.75 2.87
C MET A 37 4.76 19.49 1.73
N LEU A 38 5.80 20.31 1.60
CA LEU A 38 6.85 20.09 0.60
C LEU A 38 7.60 18.77 0.83
N LEU A 39 7.87 18.42 2.09
CA LEU A 39 8.52 17.16 2.45
C LEU A 39 7.63 15.93 2.17
N ALA A 40 6.32 16.10 2.28
CA ALA A 40 5.32 15.11 1.89
C ALA A 40 5.08 15.04 0.36
N GLY A 41 5.80 15.85 -0.44
CA GLY A 41 5.62 15.90 -1.90
C GLY A 41 4.34 16.60 -2.36
N VAL A 42 3.66 17.32 -1.47
CA VAL A 42 2.41 18.04 -1.77
C VAL A 42 2.74 19.48 -2.12
N ASN A 43 2.25 19.97 -3.27
CA ASN A 43 2.45 21.35 -3.67
C ASN A 43 1.41 22.26 -2.95
N PRO A 44 1.83 23.16 -2.05
CA PRO A 44 0.92 23.98 -1.25
C PRO A 44 0.08 24.96 -2.09
N LEU A 45 0.55 25.33 -3.28
CA LEU A 45 -0.20 26.17 -4.22
C LEU A 45 -1.40 25.43 -4.83
N GLN A 46 -1.32 24.10 -4.95
CA GLN A 46 -2.43 23.29 -5.48
C GLN A 46 -3.58 23.18 -4.47
N LEU A 47 -3.28 23.24 -3.16
CA LEU A 47 -4.28 23.25 -2.09
C LEU A 47 -5.11 24.54 -2.05
N LEU A 48 -4.56 25.65 -2.54
CA LEU A 48 -5.25 26.95 -2.63
C LEU A 48 -6.21 27.04 -3.82
N ASN A 49 -6.23 26.03 -4.70
CA ASN A 49 -7.13 25.99 -5.84
C ASN A 49 -8.27 24.96 -5.60
N PRO A 50 -9.41 25.39 -5.02
CA PRO A 50 -10.53 24.47 -4.74
C PRO A 50 -11.14 23.87 -6.01
N VAL A 51 -10.97 24.54 -7.16
CA VAL A 51 -11.46 24.07 -8.46
C VAL A 51 -10.61 22.88 -8.96
N GLN A 52 -9.33 22.82 -8.57
CA GLN A 52 -8.47 21.69 -8.89
C GLN A 52 -8.93 20.38 -8.23
N PHE A 53 -9.60 20.42 -7.08
CA PHE A 53 -10.20 19.23 -6.46
C PHE A 53 -11.41 18.70 -7.23
N LEU A 54 -12.16 19.58 -7.89
CA LEU A 54 -13.30 19.19 -8.72
C LEU A 54 -12.85 18.54 -10.04
N PHE A 55 -11.66 18.91 -10.52
CA PHE A 55 -11.10 18.40 -11.77
C PHE A 55 -9.91 17.46 -11.60
N SER A 56 -9.46 17.19 -10.36
CA SER A 56 -8.48 16.16 -10.06
C SER A 56 -9.12 14.80 -10.29
N HIS A 57 -9.21 14.41 -11.55
CA HIS A 57 -9.40 13.02 -11.91
C HIS A 57 -8.19 12.26 -11.37
N ASN A 58 -8.40 11.49 -10.30
CA ASN A 58 -7.51 10.44 -9.79
C ASN A 58 -6.06 10.57 -10.25
N LEU A 59 -5.31 11.52 -9.66
CA LEU A 59 -3.86 11.68 -9.85
C LEU A 59 -3.05 10.51 -9.29
N ASP A 60 -3.72 9.50 -8.75
CA ASP A 60 -3.09 8.27 -8.36
C ASP A 60 -2.75 7.44 -9.60
N THR A 61 -1.52 7.65 -10.08
CA THR A 61 -0.88 6.96 -11.21
C THR A 61 -0.30 5.60 -10.83
N ARG A 62 -0.55 5.12 -9.61
CA ARG A 62 -0.02 3.83 -9.17
C ARG A 62 -0.61 2.70 -10.03
N PRO A 63 0.21 1.71 -10.40
CA PRO A 63 -0.29 0.56 -11.14
C PRO A 63 -1.34 -0.18 -10.31
N SER A 64 -2.41 -0.60 -10.99
CA SER A 64 -3.45 -1.41 -10.39
C SER A 64 -3.11 -2.89 -10.52
N LEU A 65 -3.02 -3.58 -9.39
CA LEU A 65 -2.92 -5.03 -9.31
C LEU A 65 -4.31 -5.67 -9.31
N SER A 66 -4.44 -6.75 -10.06
CA SER A 66 -5.62 -7.60 -10.08
C SER A 66 -5.49 -8.72 -9.06
N LEU A 67 -6.18 -8.60 -7.92
CA LEU A 67 -6.10 -9.56 -6.84
C LEU A 67 -7.38 -10.38 -6.76
N TYR A 68 -7.25 -11.68 -6.47
CA TYR A 68 -8.37 -12.59 -6.34
C TYR A 68 -8.63 -12.90 -4.87
N PHE A 69 -9.87 -12.70 -4.44
CA PHE A 69 -10.33 -13.01 -3.10
C PHE A 69 -11.57 -13.91 -3.14
N PRO A 70 -11.73 -14.86 -2.21
CA PRO A 70 -12.99 -15.57 -2.04
C PRO A 70 -14.19 -14.64 -1.86
N ALA A 71 -15.27 -14.86 -2.61
CA ALA A 71 -16.48 -14.02 -2.57
C ALA A 71 -17.11 -13.95 -1.16
N SER A 72 -16.98 -15.01 -0.36
CA SER A 72 -17.43 -15.10 1.03
C SER A 72 -16.83 -14.05 1.97
N ILE A 73 -15.78 -13.35 1.54
CA ILE A 73 -15.09 -12.33 2.32
C ILE A 73 -15.69 -10.94 2.10
N LEU A 74 -16.35 -10.73 0.96
CA LEU A 74 -16.81 -9.41 0.50
C LEU A 74 -18.25 -9.08 0.91
N SER A 75 -19.01 -10.07 1.37
CA SER A 75 -20.42 -9.90 1.74
C SER A 75 -20.64 -10.33 3.19
N GLU A 76 -21.16 -9.44 4.04
CA GLU A 76 -21.61 -9.78 5.40
C GLU A 76 -22.87 -10.67 5.39
N ASP A 77 -23.63 -10.67 4.29
CA ASP A 77 -24.97 -11.25 4.17
C ASP A 77 -25.01 -12.64 3.49
N LEU A 78 -23.87 -13.27 3.21
CA LEU A 78 -23.88 -14.64 2.71
C LEU A 78 -24.30 -15.58 3.84
N GLU A 79 -25.57 -15.99 3.82
CA GLU A 79 -26.03 -17.14 4.60
C GLU A 79 -25.07 -18.32 4.37
N LYS A 80 -24.83 -19.12 5.42
CA LYS A 80 -23.79 -20.16 5.45
C LYS A 80 -23.85 -21.15 4.28
N GLU A 81 -24.98 -21.23 3.58
CA GLU A 81 -25.21 -22.09 2.42
C GLU A 81 -24.72 -21.48 1.09
N ASP A 82 -24.74 -20.15 0.91
CA ASP A 82 -24.23 -19.50 -0.32
C ASP A 82 -22.71 -19.26 -0.27
N ALA A 83 -22.11 -19.30 0.92
CA ALA A 83 -20.67 -19.36 1.10
C ALA A 83 -20.05 -20.66 0.55
N GLU A 84 -20.86 -21.64 0.16
CA GLU A 84 -20.42 -22.91 -0.43
C GLU A 84 -20.08 -22.80 -1.92
N ASN A 85 -20.53 -21.74 -2.61
CA ASN A 85 -20.11 -21.45 -3.98
C ASN A 85 -18.76 -20.71 -3.96
N LEU A 86 -17.69 -21.50 -4.10
CA LEU A 86 -16.27 -21.10 -4.10
C LEU A 86 -15.89 -20.26 -5.34
N GLN A 87 -16.50 -19.10 -5.52
CA GLN A 87 -16.14 -18.16 -6.59
C GLN A 87 -15.08 -17.18 -6.07
N LEU A 88 -13.98 -17.08 -6.81
CA LEU A 88 -12.98 -16.04 -6.60
C LEU A 88 -13.44 -14.76 -7.31
N THR A 89 -13.53 -13.68 -6.57
CA THR A 89 -13.84 -12.35 -7.09
C THR A 89 -12.54 -11.61 -7.36
N LYS A 90 -12.43 -11.07 -8.57
CA LYS A 90 -11.34 -10.20 -8.97
C LYS A 90 -11.57 -8.80 -8.41
N ILE A 91 -10.59 -8.26 -7.70
CA ILE A 91 -10.58 -6.92 -7.13
C ILE A 91 -9.35 -6.20 -7.66
N SER A 92 -9.56 -5.01 -8.20
CA SER A 92 -8.45 -4.15 -8.61
C SER A 92 -8.01 -3.28 -7.42
N GLN A 93 -6.76 -3.45 -7.00
CA GLN A 93 -6.15 -2.66 -5.92
C GLN A 93 -4.95 -1.89 -6.45
N ARG A 94 -4.81 -0.62 -6.04
CA ARG A 94 -3.68 0.21 -6.42
C ARG A 94 -2.58 0.07 -5.40
N VAL A 95 -1.37 -0.26 -5.88
CA VAL A 95 -0.25 -0.61 -5.03
C VAL A 95 1.00 0.08 -5.53
N GLU A 96 1.82 0.55 -4.61
CA GLU A 96 3.13 1.11 -4.94
C GLU A 96 4.07 -0.01 -5.38
N GLN A 97 4.23 -0.17 -6.70
CA GLN A 97 5.25 -1.05 -7.25
C GLN A 97 6.59 -0.35 -7.26
N THR A 98 7.62 -1.09 -6.85
CA THR A 98 9.00 -0.63 -6.90
C THR A 98 9.52 -0.85 -8.33
N ASN A 99 9.38 0.16 -9.18
CA ASN A 99 9.94 0.17 -10.54
C ASN A 99 11.42 0.54 -10.50
N ASP A 100 12.24 -0.31 -9.92
CA ASP A 100 13.68 -0.12 -9.99
C ASP A 100 14.19 -0.76 -11.29
N GLU A 101 14.32 0.08 -12.33
CA GLU A 101 14.67 -0.33 -13.70
C GLU A 101 15.97 -1.13 -13.78
N LYS A 102 16.84 -1.03 -12.77
CA LYS A 102 18.16 -1.68 -12.74
C LYS A 102 18.16 -3.12 -12.25
N LEU A 103 17.07 -3.63 -11.68
CA LEU A 103 17.04 -5.03 -11.24
C LEU A 103 16.91 -6.01 -12.44
N PRO A 104 17.52 -7.20 -12.34
CA PRO A 104 17.25 -8.31 -13.26
C PRO A 104 15.75 -8.64 -13.30
N GLU A 105 15.24 -9.09 -14.45
CA GLU A 105 13.81 -9.40 -14.64
C GLU A 105 13.30 -10.43 -13.62
N ASP A 106 14.10 -11.45 -13.31
CA ASP A 106 13.75 -12.48 -12.31
C ASP A 106 13.60 -11.90 -10.89
N GLU A 107 14.46 -10.94 -10.52
CA GLU A 107 14.36 -10.28 -9.21
C GLU A 107 13.17 -9.34 -9.14
N LYS A 108 12.88 -8.61 -10.24
CA LYS A 108 11.67 -7.79 -10.37
C LYS A 108 10.41 -8.65 -10.23
N ALA A 109 10.37 -9.81 -10.89
CA ALA A 109 9.25 -10.75 -10.79
C ALA A 109 9.06 -11.25 -9.35
N LYS A 110 10.14 -11.65 -8.67
CA LYS A 110 10.08 -12.06 -7.25
C LYS A 110 9.63 -10.92 -6.33
N GLN A 111 10.09 -9.70 -6.55
CA GLN A 111 9.70 -8.52 -5.78
C GLN A 111 8.22 -8.19 -5.95
N ASN A 112 7.73 -8.17 -7.20
CA ASN A 112 6.32 -7.96 -7.49
C ASN A 112 5.45 -9.08 -6.90
N ALA A 113 5.91 -10.33 -6.93
CA ALA A 113 5.20 -11.44 -6.31
C ALA A 113 5.10 -11.27 -4.78
N ARG A 114 6.15 -10.77 -4.12
CA ARG A 114 6.09 -10.42 -2.68
C ARG A 114 5.04 -9.38 -2.39
N LEU A 115 4.97 -8.33 -3.21
CA LEU A 115 3.97 -7.26 -3.06
C LEU A 115 2.55 -7.82 -3.19
N ILE A 116 2.28 -8.61 -4.24
CA ILE A 116 0.98 -9.26 -4.45
C ILE A 116 0.59 -10.12 -3.23
N LEU A 117 1.53 -10.91 -2.70
CA LEU A 117 1.30 -11.75 -1.53
C LEU A 117 1.03 -10.93 -0.26
N LEU A 118 1.72 -9.80 -0.08
CA LEU A 118 1.48 -8.89 1.04
C LEU A 118 0.07 -8.29 0.99
N GLU A 119 -0.37 -7.88 -0.20
CA GLU A 119 -1.71 -7.29 -0.38
C GLU A 119 -2.83 -8.32 -0.19
N LEU A 120 -2.64 -9.55 -0.66
CA LEU A 120 -3.57 -10.65 -0.35
C LEU A 120 -3.70 -10.91 1.16
N VAL A 121 -2.60 -10.80 1.91
CA VAL A 121 -2.60 -10.95 3.37
C VAL A 121 -3.26 -9.75 4.08
N SER A 122 -3.06 -8.55 3.55
CA SER A 122 -3.70 -7.32 4.05
C SER A 122 -5.22 -7.35 3.87
N GLY A 123 -5.68 -8.02 2.81
CA GLY A 123 -7.09 -8.18 2.46
C GLY A 123 -7.60 -7.09 1.52
N PRO A 124 -8.91 -7.11 1.19
CA PRO A 124 -9.51 -6.06 0.38
C PRO A 124 -9.41 -4.70 1.09
N THR A 125 -9.16 -3.63 0.36
CA THR A 125 -9.20 -2.24 0.87
C THR A 125 -10.61 -1.78 1.23
N ASP A 126 -11.63 -2.60 0.97
CA ASP A 126 -13.01 -2.35 1.39
C ASP A 126 -13.18 -2.59 2.89
N LEU A 127 -13.75 -1.61 3.60
CA LEU A 127 -13.99 -1.64 5.05
C LEU A 127 -14.93 -2.77 5.49
N LYS A 128 -15.76 -3.29 4.57
CA LYS A 128 -16.71 -4.38 4.85
C LYS A 128 -16.11 -5.77 4.70
N ALA A 129 -14.93 -5.87 4.09
CA ALA A 129 -14.34 -7.15 3.78
C ALA A 129 -13.66 -7.77 5.00
N ARG A 130 -13.88 -9.08 5.20
CA ARG A 130 -13.11 -9.84 6.20
C ARG A 130 -11.70 -10.15 5.66
N ARG A 131 -10.83 -10.74 6.48
CA ARG A 131 -9.54 -11.26 6.01
C ARG A 131 -9.62 -12.77 5.88
N PHE A 132 -8.97 -13.33 4.87
CA PHE A 132 -8.95 -14.78 4.64
C PHE A 132 -7.61 -15.44 4.90
N LEU A 133 -6.51 -14.68 4.83
CA LEU A 133 -5.19 -15.16 5.20
C LEU A 133 -4.81 -14.71 6.62
N PRO A 134 -3.93 -15.45 7.31
CA PRO A 134 -3.38 -15.03 8.60
C PRO A 134 -2.66 -13.68 8.47
N ARG A 135 -2.76 -12.80 9.48
CA ARG A 135 -2.12 -11.46 9.50
C ARG A 135 -0.59 -11.47 9.33
N VAL A 136 0.05 -12.62 9.46
CA VAL A 136 1.50 -12.76 9.39
C VAL A 136 1.84 -13.22 7.99
N PHE A 137 2.73 -12.48 7.31
CA PHE A 137 3.22 -12.81 5.98
C PHE A 137 3.78 -14.24 5.98
N PRO A 138 3.15 -15.20 5.28
CA PRO A 138 3.48 -16.60 5.45
C PRO A 138 4.68 -17.05 4.62
N VAL A 139 5.29 -16.18 3.82
CA VAL A 139 6.32 -16.57 2.85
C VAL A 139 7.71 -16.54 3.48
N ARG A 140 8.38 -17.69 3.50
CA ARG A 140 9.77 -17.84 3.94
C ARG A 140 10.76 -17.55 2.82
N LYS A 141 10.52 -18.12 1.65
CA LYS A 141 11.42 -18.01 0.48
C LYS A 141 10.61 -17.98 -0.81
N LEU A 142 11.20 -17.32 -1.81
CA LEU A 142 10.70 -17.26 -3.19
C LEU A 142 11.85 -17.55 -4.13
N TRP A 143 11.64 -18.44 -5.10
CA TRP A 143 12.57 -18.67 -6.19
C TRP A 143 11.82 -18.90 -7.48
N LEU A 144 12.45 -18.55 -8.59
CA LEU A 144 11.89 -18.64 -9.93
C LEU A 144 12.75 -19.61 -10.74
N VAL A 145 12.13 -20.62 -11.35
CA VAL A 145 12.80 -21.60 -12.21
C VAL A 145 11.93 -21.76 -13.44
N GLU A 146 12.47 -21.47 -14.63
CA GLU A 146 11.80 -21.69 -15.92
C GLU A 146 10.35 -21.11 -15.97
N ALA A 147 10.17 -19.88 -15.47
CA ALA A 147 8.87 -19.20 -15.36
C ALA A 147 7.87 -19.81 -14.37
N VAL A 148 8.29 -20.74 -13.52
CA VAL A 148 7.51 -21.25 -12.38
C VAL A 148 8.00 -20.60 -11.09
N LEU A 149 7.12 -19.87 -10.41
CA LEU A 149 7.41 -19.27 -9.12
C LEU A 149 7.12 -20.28 -8.01
N TYR A 150 8.15 -20.59 -7.23
CA TYR A 150 8.02 -21.40 -6.04
C TYR A 150 7.91 -20.50 -4.81
N VAL A 151 6.89 -20.77 -4.00
CA VAL A 151 6.57 -20.00 -2.81
C VAL A 151 6.63 -20.94 -1.61
N ASP A 152 7.67 -20.80 -0.79
CA ASP A 152 7.81 -21.55 0.46
C ASP A 152 6.99 -20.87 1.55
N LEU A 153 5.89 -21.51 1.93
CA LEU A 153 4.96 -21.03 2.95
C LEU A 153 5.29 -21.65 4.31
N ASN A 154 5.10 -20.88 5.37
CA ASN A 154 5.30 -21.34 6.73
C ASN A 154 4.22 -22.41 7.08
N PRO A 155 4.62 -23.68 7.31
CA PRO A 155 3.68 -24.77 7.58
C PRO A 155 2.85 -24.55 8.84
N GLU A 156 3.39 -23.86 9.85
CA GLU A 156 2.66 -23.56 11.10
C GLU A 156 1.47 -22.62 10.89
N LEU A 157 1.59 -21.69 9.94
CA LEU A 157 0.52 -20.77 9.59
C LEU A 157 -0.51 -21.46 8.70
N MET A 158 -0.05 -22.32 7.79
CA MET A 158 -0.91 -23.12 6.92
C MET A 158 -1.67 -24.21 7.67
N ALA A 159 -1.13 -24.72 8.78
CA ALA A 159 -1.80 -25.69 9.65
C ALA A 159 -3.05 -25.13 10.34
N LYS A 160 -3.17 -23.80 10.45
CA LYS A 160 -4.35 -23.13 11.02
C LYS A 160 -5.52 -23.04 10.04
N LEU A 161 -5.27 -23.28 8.75
CA LEU A 161 -6.28 -23.27 7.71
C LEU A 161 -6.88 -24.67 7.53
N ASN A 162 -8.19 -24.74 7.29
CA ASN A 162 -8.80 -25.98 6.86
C ASN A 162 -8.43 -26.28 5.38
N ASP A 163 -8.60 -27.52 4.93
CA ASP A 163 -8.16 -27.92 3.58
C ASP A 163 -8.84 -27.11 2.47
N ARG A 164 -10.09 -26.69 2.69
CA ARG A 164 -10.83 -25.82 1.75
C ARG A 164 -10.21 -24.43 1.65
N GLN A 165 -9.86 -23.83 2.78
CA GLN A 165 -9.19 -22.53 2.86
C GLN A 165 -7.79 -22.59 2.26
N LYS A 166 -7.09 -23.72 2.42
CA LYS A 166 -5.83 -23.96 1.71
C LYS A 166 -6.08 -23.91 0.21
N THR A 167 -6.93 -24.76 -0.36
CA THR A 167 -7.21 -24.76 -1.82
C THR A 167 -7.59 -23.36 -2.34
N LEU A 168 -8.44 -22.63 -1.62
CA LEU A 168 -8.81 -21.26 -1.98
C LEU A 168 -7.63 -20.29 -1.95
N ALA A 169 -6.81 -20.37 -0.90
CA ALA A 169 -5.61 -19.55 -0.79
C ALA A 169 -4.62 -19.87 -1.91
N GLU A 170 -4.46 -21.15 -2.25
CA GLU A 170 -3.57 -21.57 -3.33
C GLU A 170 -4.02 -21.00 -4.69
N GLU A 171 -5.32 -21.11 -5.00
CA GLU A 171 -5.87 -20.62 -6.26
C GLU A 171 -5.88 -19.08 -6.31
N ALA A 172 -6.20 -18.41 -5.20
CA ALA A 172 -6.15 -16.96 -5.09
C ALA A 172 -4.73 -16.42 -5.33
N ILE A 173 -3.73 -17.05 -4.71
CA ILE A 173 -2.32 -16.71 -4.90
C ILE A 173 -1.91 -16.95 -6.36
N ARG A 174 -2.22 -18.13 -6.90
CA ARG A 174 -1.85 -18.51 -8.27
C ARG A 174 -2.39 -17.49 -9.29
N ARG A 175 -3.70 -17.22 -9.27
CA ARG A 175 -4.33 -16.29 -10.22
C ARG A 175 -3.84 -14.85 -10.05
N SER A 176 -3.67 -14.40 -8.81
CA SER A 176 -3.20 -13.03 -8.56
C SER A 176 -1.77 -12.84 -9.05
N ILE A 177 -0.90 -13.85 -8.96
CA ILE A 177 0.48 -13.72 -9.43
C ILE A 177 0.56 -13.81 -10.95
N THR A 178 -0.05 -14.82 -11.57
CA THR A 178 0.04 -15.05 -13.02
C THR A 178 -0.64 -13.97 -13.84
N GLU A 179 -1.71 -13.34 -13.33
CA GLU A 179 -2.38 -12.25 -14.04
C GLU A 179 -1.57 -10.93 -14.02
N ASN A 180 -0.77 -10.69 -12.98
CA ASN A 180 -0.04 -9.44 -12.82
C ASN A 180 1.44 -9.51 -13.23
N ILE A 181 2.03 -10.71 -13.35
CA ILE A 181 3.45 -10.89 -13.66
C ILE A 181 3.58 -11.81 -14.87
N SER A 182 3.72 -11.22 -16.06
CA SER A 182 3.81 -11.94 -17.33
C SER A 182 4.99 -12.91 -17.45
N ALA A 183 6.07 -12.66 -16.69
CA ALA A 183 7.24 -13.55 -16.61
C ALA A 183 6.95 -14.87 -15.87
N ILE A 184 5.85 -14.96 -15.12
CA ILE A 184 5.47 -16.13 -14.33
C ILE A 184 4.28 -16.81 -15.00
N LYS A 185 4.49 -18.06 -15.45
CA LYS A 185 3.45 -18.88 -16.09
C LYS A 185 2.68 -19.73 -15.08
N ASP A 186 3.35 -20.15 -14.01
CA ASP A 186 2.72 -20.95 -12.98
C ASP A 186 3.31 -20.66 -11.59
N VAL A 187 2.56 -21.03 -10.55
CA VAL A 187 2.96 -20.88 -9.15
C VAL A 187 2.81 -22.20 -8.42
N GLN A 188 3.88 -22.63 -7.76
CA GLN A 188 3.90 -23.80 -6.90
C GLN A 188 4.13 -23.39 -5.45
N LEU A 189 3.20 -23.81 -4.58
CA LEU A 189 3.29 -23.57 -3.16
C LEU A 189 3.97 -24.77 -2.51
N VAL A 190 5.09 -24.52 -1.84
CA VAL A 190 5.90 -25.53 -1.18
C VAL A 190 5.75 -25.34 0.33
N LEU A 191 5.54 -26.44 1.05
CA LEU A 191 5.57 -26.46 2.50
C LEU A 191 6.86 -27.15 2.93
N SER A 192 7.93 -26.38 3.10
CA SER A 192 9.18 -26.96 3.59
C SER A 192 9.06 -27.21 5.09
N ALA A 193 9.12 -28.48 5.49
CA ALA A 193 9.44 -28.83 6.87
C ALA A 193 10.86 -28.30 7.15
N GLY A 194 10.96 -27.41 8.13
CA GLY A 194 12.26 -26.87 8.56
C GLY A 194 13.13 -27.97 9.16
#